data_AF-A0A3P5XLR2-F1
#
_entry.id   AF-A0A3P5XLR2-F1
#
_cell.length_a   1.000
_cell.length_b   1.000
_cell.length_c   1.000
_cell.angle_alpha   90.00
_cell.angle_beta   90.00
_cell.angle_gamma   90.00
#
_symmetry.space_group_name_H-M   'P 1'
#
loop_
_entity.id
_entity.type
_entity.pdbx_description
1 polymer ?
#
loop_
_entity_poly.entity_id
_entity_poly.type
_entity_poly.pdbx_seq_one_letter_code
_entity_poly.pdbx_strand_id
1 'polypeptide(L)'
;MRFPLIVSAATAISLTLGFGLPAKADLVIQGRAAQALHCAALLFIASEELYKAGYLPRADYNYAQSAAVHMLAYVPGTNDQKVQAMGQRFEKMLSRKSLPALLQEFDQTAPWCQKTFL
;
A
#
# COMPACT_ATOMS: atom_id res chain seq x y z
N MET A 1 -46.62 -53.00 23.75
CA MET A 1 -46.90 -52.35 22.45
C MET A 1 -47.30 -50.90 22.72
N ARG A 2 -46.46 -49.93 22.32
CA ARG A 2 -46.66 -48.48 22.48
C ARG A 2 -46.06 -47.77 21.25
N PHE A 3 -46.88 -47.00 20.54
CA PHE A 3 -46.54 -45.92 19.59
C PHE A 3 -46.54 -44.57 20.38
N PRO A 4 -46.18 -43.38 19.85
CA PRO A 4 -45.75 -43.02 18.48
C PRO A 4 -44.55 -42.03 18.35
N LEU A 5 -44.10 -41.90 17.09
CA LEU A 5 -43.54 -40.75 16.35
C LEU A 5 -43.28 -39.43 17.10
N ILE A 6 -42.03 -38.96 17.03
CA ILE A 6 -41.64 -37.58 17.35
C ILE A 6 -41.42 -36.80 16.05
N VAL A 7 -42.18 -35.71 15.94
CA VAL A 7 -42.18 -34.68 14.89
C VAL A 7 -40.88 -33.88 14.92
N SER A 8 -40.17 -33.80 13.80
CA SER A 8 -39.01 -32.91 13.64
C SER A 8 -39.47 -31.50 13.26
N ALA A 9 -39.23 -30.54 14.16
CA ALA A 9 -39.43 -29.12 13.90
C ALA A 9 -38.27 -28.59 13.05
N ALA A 10 -38.58 -28.08 11.86
CA ALA A 10 -37.65 -27.37 10.99
C ALA A 10 -37.53 -25.91 11.43
N THR A 11 -36.36 -25.51 11.94
CA THR A 11 -36.01 -24.10 12.16
C THR A 11 -35.32 -23.55 10.91
N ALA A 12 -36.07 -22.78 10.12
CA ALA A 12 -35.52 -21.97 9.05
C ALA A 12 -34.82 -20.73 9.64
N ILE A 13 -33.49 -20.64 9.50
CA ILE A 13 -32.71 -19.45 9.84
C ILE A 13 -32.68 -18.55 8.61
N SER A 14 -33.38 -17.42 8.69
CA SER A 14 -33.33 -16.35 7.70
C SER A 14 -32.01 -15.58 7.84
N LEU A 15 -31.11 -15.72 6.87
CA LEU A 15 -29.92 -14.86 6.75
C LEU A 15 -30.32 -13.50 6.17
N THR A 16 -30.38 -12.49 7.02
CA THR A 16 -30.41 -11.08 6.61
C THR A 16 -29.02 -10.65 6.16
N LEU A 17 -28.81 -10.57 4.85
CA LEU A 17 -27.61 -9.98 4.25
C LEU A 17 -27.63 -8.47 4.49
N GLY A 18 -26.86 -8.01 5.47
CA GLY A 18 -26.57 -6.59 5.65
C GLY A 18 -25.72 -6.08 4.50
N PHE A 19 -26.22 -5.07 3.78
CA PHE A 19 -25.47 -4.31 2.78
C PHE A 19 -24.36 -3.50 3.47
N GLY A 20 -23.23 -4.13 3.71
CA GLY A 20 -21.99 -3.42 4.02
C GLY A 20 -21.58 -2.61 2.80
N LEU A 21 -21.44 -1.30 2.96
CA LEU A 21 -20.75 -0.43 2.02
C LEU A 21 -19.43 -1.09 1.58
N PRO A 22 -18.96 -0.86 0.33
CA PRO A 22 -17.66 -1.38 -0.08
C PRO A 22 -16.60 -0.68 0.78
N ALA A 23 -16.19 -1.32 1.87
CA ALA A 23 -14.88 -1.09 2.44
C ALA A 23 -13.92 -1.30 1.28
N LYS A 24 -13.24 -0.23 0.83
CA LYS A 24 -12.24 -0.34 -0.23
C LYS A 24 -11.27 -1.41 0.24
N ALA A 25 -11.32 -2.58 -0.39
CA ALA A 25 -10.48 -3.68 -0.01
C ALA A 25 -9.03 -3.19 -0.14
N ASP A 26 -8.26 -3.27 0.94
CA ASP A 26 -6.86 -2.89 0.90
C ASP A 26 -6.17 -3.68 -0.22
N LEU A 27 -5.42 -2.99 -1.08
CA LEU A 27 -4.70 -3.67 -2.15
C LEU A 27 -3.55 -4.45 -1.52
N VAL A 28 -3.69 -5.77 -1.50
CA VAL A 28 -2.67 -6.66 -0.94
C VAL A 28 -1.55 -6.84 -1.96
N ILE A 29 -0.55 -5.96 -1.92
CA ILE A 29 0.68 -6.07 -2.72
C ILE A 29 1.74 -6.81 -1.90
N GLN A 30 2.37 -7.84 -2.49
CA GLN A 30 3.35 -8.70 -1.81
C GLN A 30 4.65 -8.88 -2.61
N GLY A 31 5.67 -9.44 -1.96
CA GLY A 31 6.94 -9.81 -2.58
C GLY A 31 7.65 -8.65 -3.26
N ARG A 32 8.20 -8.88 -4.46
CA ARG A 32 8.98 -7.89 -5.21
C ARG A 32 8.18 -6.62 -5.53
N ALA A 33 6.88 -6.75 -5.81
CA ALA A 33 6.02 -5.60 -6.04
C ALA A 33 5.86 -4.73 -4.77
N ALA A 34 5.78 -5.35 -3.60
CA ALA A 34 5.70 -4.62 -2.33
C ALA A 34 7.00 -3.89 -2.00
N GLN A 35 8.15 -4.48 -2.36
CA GLN A 35 9.45 -3.85 -2.23
C GLN A 35 9.58 -2.64 -3.17
N ALA A 36 9.19 -2.78 -4.43
CA ALA A 36 9.19 -1.67 -5.38
C ALA A 36 8.27 -0.53 -4.93
N LEU A 37 7.06 -0.86 -4.47
CA LEU A 37 6.11 0.10 -3.91
C LEU A 37 6.70 0.84 -2.70
N HIS A 38 7.44 0.13 -1.85
CA HIS A 38 8.09 0.76 -0.70
C HIS A 38 9.24 1.68 -1.09
N CYS A 39 10.10 1.25 -2.02
CA CYS A 39 11.20 2.05 -2.56
C CYS A 39 10.67 3.33 -3.22
N ALA A 40 9.61 3.20 -4.02
CA ALA A 40 8.94 4.34 -4.63
C ALA A 40 8.46 5.32 -3.56
N ALA A 41 7.81 4.81 -2.51
CA ALA A 41 7.27 5.64 -1.44
C ALA A 41 8.35 6.37 -0.64
N LEU A 42 9.45 5.69 -0.28
CA LEU A 42 10.58 6.31 0.40
C LEU A 42 11.23 7.39 -0.46
N LEU A 43 11.49 7.11 -1.73
CA LEU A 43 12.11 8.08 -2.64
C LEU A 43 11.24 9.32 -2.79
N PHE A 44 9.93 9.14 -3.00
CA PHE A 44 8.98 10.26 -3.14
C PHE A 44 8.96 11.14 -1.89
N ILE A 45 8.80 10.53 -0.71
CA ILE A 45 8.77 11.27 0.56
C ILE A 45 10.10 11.99 0.78
N ALA A 46 11.24 11.29 0.66
CA ALA A 46 12.54 11.87 0.90
C ALA A 46 12.83 13.03 -0.04
N SER A 47 12.54 12.90 -1.34
CA SER A 47 12.78 13.97 -2.31
C SER A 47 11.87 15.18 -2.09
N GLU A 48 10.61 14.97 -1.72
CA GLU A 48 9.66 16.03 -1.40
C GLU A 48 10.15 16.86 -0.21
N GLU A 49 10.57 16.19 0.87
CA GLU A 49 10.99 16.85 2.10
C GLU A 49 12.35 17.55 1.94
N LEU A 50 13.30 16.94 1.23
CA LEU A 50 14.57 17.59 0.91
C LEU A 50 14.40 18.78 -0.04
N TYR A 51 13.47 18.71 -1.00
CA TYR A 51 13.14 19.84 -1.87
C TYR A 51 12.51 20.99 -1.08
N LYS A 52 11.52 20.71 -0.23
CA LYS A 52 10.89 21.73 0.64
C LYS A 52 11.88 22.40 1.59
N ALA A 53 12.84 21.64 2.10
CA ALA A 53 13.88 22.13 2.99
C ALA A 53 15.03 22.85 2.25
N GLY A 54 15.02 22.89 0.92
CA GLY A 54 16.03 23.59 0.11
C GLY A 54 17.33 22.81 -0.10
N TYR A 55 17.37 21.52 0.25
CA TYR A 55 18.55 20.67 0.09
C TYR A 55 18.59 19.94 -1.26
N LEU A 56 17.50 19.94 -2.01
CA LEU A 56 17.40 19.29 -3.32
C LEU A 56 17.01 20.32 -4.39
N PRO A 57 17.76 20.48 -5.49
CA PRO A 57 17.36 21.36 -6.58
C PRO A 57 16.15 20.79 -7.34
N ARG A 58 15.41 21.66 -8.03
CA ARG A 58 14.18 21.26 -8.74
C ARG A 58 14.40 20.16 -9.79
N ALA A 59 15.55 20.17 -10.47
CA ALA A 59 15.89 19.14 -11.45
C ALA A 59 15.98 17.75 -10.81
N ASP A 60 16.69 17.64 -9.69
CA ASP A 60 16.86 16.37 -8.96
C ASP A 60 15.56 15.91 -8.31
N TYR A 61 14.75 16.84 -7.80
CA TYR A 61 13.39 16.54 -7.35
C TYR A 61 12.56 15.94 -8.49
N ASN A 62 12.50 16.57 -9.66
CA ASN A 62 11.73 16.06 -10.79
C ASN A 62 12.22 14.67 -11.23
N TYR A 63 13.55 14.45 -11.22
CA TYR A 63 14.14 13.16 -11.49
C TYR A 63 13.70 12.11 -10.46
N ALA A 64 13.77 12.41 -9.16
CA ALA A 64 13.36 11.51 -8.09
C ALA A 64 11.87 11.13 -8.18
N GLN A 65 11.00 12.11 -8.46
CA GLN A 65 9.57 11.87 -8.65
C GLN A 65 9.30 10.97 -9.86
N SER A 66 10.01 11.20 -10.98
CA SER A 66 9.91 10.35 -12.18
C SER A 66 10.42 8.93 -11.90
N ALA A 67 11.54 8.80 -11.19
CA ALA A 67 12.10 7.52 -10.79
C ALA A 67 11.16 6.74 -9.84
N ALA A 68 10.50 7.42 -8.90
CA ALA A 68 9.49 6.81 -8.05
C ALA A 68 8.31 6.25 -8.87
N VAL A 69 7.86 6.97 -9.90
CA VAL A 69 6.84 6.48 -10.84
C VAL A 69 7.35 5.28 -11.65
N HIS A 70 8.61 5.30 -12.10
CA HIS A 70 9.20 4.16 -12.81
C HIS A 70 9.20 2.89 -11.96
N MET A 71 9.46 2.98 -10.65
CA MET A 71 9.38 1.83 -9.75
C MET A 71 7.95 1.23 -9.68
N LEU A 72 6.90 2.01 -9.97
CA LEU A 72 5.52 1.48 -10.04
C LEU A 72 5.26 0.60 -11.27
N ALA A 73 6.19 0.52 -12.22
CA ALA A 73 6.13 -0.48 -13.30
C ALA A 73 6.18 -1.92 -12.75
N TYR A 74 6.79 -2.14 -11.58
CA TYR A 74 6.88 -3.44 -10.92
C TYR A 74 5.68 -3.78 -10.04
N VAL A 75 4.73 -2.84 -9.87
CA VAL A 75 3.51 -3.05 -9.11
C VAL A 75 2.42 -3.55 -10.07
N PRO A 76 1.70 -4.64 -9.77
CA PRO A 76 0.63 -5.13 -10.63
C PRO A 76 -0.61 -4.23 -10.57
N GLY A 77 -1.42 -4.27 -11.61
CA GLY A 77 -2.71 -3.57 -11.69
C GLY A 77 -2.71 -2.37 -12.63
N THR A 78 -3.87 -1.72 -12.70
CA THR A 78 -4.08 -0.49 -13.50
C THR A 78 -3.36 0.70 -12.86
N ASN A 79 -3.22 1.79 -13.62
CA ASN A 79 -2.64 3.04 -13.07
C ASN A 79 -3.40 3.52 -11.82
N ASP A 80 -4.73 3.45 -11.83
CA ASP A 80 -5.54 3.84 -10.66
C ASP A 80 -5.27 2.94 -9.45
N GLN A 81 -5.10 1.63 -9.66
CA GLN A 81 -4.73 0.70 -8.58
C GLN A 81 -3.33 0.99 -8.04
N LYS A 82 -2.37 1.35 -8.90
CA LYS A 82 -1.03 1.74 -8.47
C LYS A 82 -1.04 3.01 -7.63
N VAL A 83 -1.81 4.01 -8.04
CA VAL A 83 -2.01 5.25 -7.28
C VAL A 83 -2.64 4.95 -5.92
N GLN A 84 -3.67 4.09 -5.88
CA GLN A 84 -4.28 3.65 -4.62
C GLN A 84 -3.30 2.91 -3.71
N ALA A 85 -2.52 1.99 -4.25
CA ALA A 85 -1.51 1.24 -3.50
C ALA A 85 -0.42 2.18 -2.94
N MET A 86 -0.01 3.19 -3.71
CA MET A 86 0.93 4.21 -3.27
C MET A 86 0.35 5.04 -2.12
N GLY A 87 -0.91 5.46 -2.23
CA GLY A 87 -1.63 6.17 -1.17
C GLY A 87 -1.72 5.36 0.12
N GLN A 88 -2.14 4.08 0.04
CA GLN A 88 -2.16 3.16 1.18
C GLN A 88 -0.76 2.97 1.79
N ARG A 89 0.28 2.92 0.96
CA ARG A 89 1.66 2.79 1.44
C ARG A 89 2.11 4.04 2.20
N PHE A 90 1.82 5.23 1.67
CA PHE A 90 2.12 6.50 2.35
C PHE A 90 1.42 6.59 3.69
N GLU A 91 0.11 6.33 3.75
CA GLU A 91 -0.67 6.33 4.98
C GLU A 91 -0.06 5.38 6.02
N LYS A 92 0.29 4.16 5.61
CA LYS A 92 0.92 3.18 6.51
C LYS A 92 2.31 3.60 7.00
N MET A 93 3.12 4.27 6.16
CA MET A 93 4.45 4.74 6.55
C MET A 93 4.36 5.91 7.52
N LEU A 94 3.54 6.91 7.20
CA LEU A 94 3.37 8.12 7.99
C LEU A 94 2.62 7.89 9.31
N SER A 95 1.71 6.90 9.37
CA SER A 95 1.04 6.51 10.62
C SER A 95 1.96 5.77 11.61
N ARG A 96 3.10 5.25 11.15
CA ARG A 96 3.97 4.37 11.95
C ARG A 96 5.36 4.93 12.23
N LYS A 97 5.83 5.86 11.39
CA LYS A 97 7.20 6.39 11.46
C LYS A 97 7.15 7.91 11.39
N SER A 98 8.01 8.53 12.20
CA SER A 98 8.28 9.97 12.07
C SER A 98 9.08 10.24 10.79
N LEU A 99 9.05 11.47 10.31
CA LEU A 99 9.83 11.86 9.13
C LEU A 99 11.34 11.57 9.28
N PRO A 100 12.01 11.89 10.41
CA PRO A 100 13.41 11.51 10.59
C PRO A 100 13.67 10.01 10.47
N ALA A 101 12.76 9.17 10.98
CA ALA A 101 12.88 7.72 10.87
C ALA A 101 12.69 7.23 9.42
N LEU A 102 11.86 7.90 8.63
CA LEU A 102 11.68 7.61 7.20
C LEU A 102 12.90 8.03 6.37
N LEU A 103 13.51 9.17 6.68
CA LEU A 103 14.75 9.61 6.03
C LEU A 103 15.92 8.66 6.37
N GLN A 104 16.02 8.23 7.62
CA GLN A 104 17.00 7.22 8.02
C GLN A 104 16.78 5.89 7.29
N GLU A 105 15.53 5.44 7.14
CA GLU A 105 15.21 4.24 6.35
C GLU A 105 15.55 4.42 4.88
N PHE A 106 15.30 5.60 4.31
CA PHE A 106 15.71 5.93 2.94
C PHE A 106 17.23 5.79 2.79
N ASP A 107 18.04 6.40 3.66
CA ASP A 107 19.51 6.32 3.59
C ASP A 107 20.02 4.87 3.63
N GLN A 108 19.39 4.02 4.42
CA GLN A 108 19.75 2.60 4.55
C GLN A 108 19.35 1.76 3.33
N THR A 109 18.25 2.11 2.66
CA THR A 109 17.61 1.27 1.64
C THR A 109 17.83 1.76 0.21
N ALA A 110 18.11 3.06 0.02
CA ALA A 110 18.24 3.70 -1.28
C ALA A 110 19.25 3.01 -2.21
N PRO A 111 20.47 2.60 -1.77
CA PRO A 111 21.42 1.92 -2.65
C PRO A 111 20.87 0.61 -3.23
N TRP A 112 20.13 -0.14 -2.41
CA TRP A 112 19.48 -1.39 -2.85
C TRP A 112 18.29 -1.12 -3.77
N CYS A 113 17.45 -0.14 -3.42
CA CYS A 113 16.30 0.28 -4.23
C CYS A 113 16.74 0.72 -5.63
N GLN A 114 17.79 1.54 -5.70
CA GLN A 114 18.39 1.97 -6.96
C GLN A 114 18.86 0.78 -7.77
N LYS A 115 19.75 -0.07 -7.22
CA LYS A 115 20.29 -1.24 -7.93
C LYS A 115 19.21 -2.21 -8.43
N THR A 116 18.07 -2.30 -7.75
CA THR A 116 17.05 -3.33 -7.99
C THR A 116 15.93 -2.87 -8.92
N PHE A 117 15.64 -1.56 -8.96
CA PHE A 117 14.46 -1.03 -9.62
C PHE A 117 14.71 0.18 -10.53
N LEU A 118 15.92 0.74 -10.59
CA LEU A 118 16.34 1.81 -11.50
C LEU A 118 17.57 1.40 -12.31
#